data_AF-U2AT33-F1
#
_entry.id   AF-U2AT33-F1
#
_cell.length_a   1.000
_cell.length_b   1.000
_cell.length_c   1.000
_cell.angle_alpha   90.00
_cell.angle_beta   90.00
_cell.angle_gamma   90.00
#
_symmetry.space_group_name_H-M   'P 1'
#
loop_
_entity.id
_entity.type
_entity.pdbx_description
1 polymer ?
#
loop_
_entity_poly.entity_id
_entity_poly.type
_entity_poly.pdbx_seq_one_letter_code
_entity_poly.pdbx_strand_id
1 'polypeptide(L)'
;MPLHEWKEPFEFNYNTGLYDLGTEHSPTTCPFKYQGQYYDPEIELCYNRFRYYHPETGRYISEDPIKLLGGFNVFAYVSDSNAWVDIWGLLAGDILTEGLVYRAGGNTLNNYTPSLPKDLNGLSMFSDTDTLKQRLPKADKAQVIDLSKLGDKLVAIDDGNGHISIKPANDIDGIEMKKWGDLKGSDELPNPLAEQIKKSRVDTVKLYKK
;
A
#
# COMPACT_ATOMS: atom_id res chain seq x y z
N MET A 1 42.57 51.36 9.24
CA MET A 1 41.43 50.87 10.04
C MET A 1 41.02 49.52 9.47
N PRO A 2 41.15 48.41 10.22
CA PRO A 2 40.77 47.09 9.73
C PRO A 2 39.25 46.90 9.83
N LEU A 3 38.66 46.30 8.79
CA LEU A 3 37.26 45.90 8.74
C LEU A 3 37.02 44.69 9.66
N HIS A 4 35.93 44.80 10.40
CA HIS A 4 35.45 43.92 11.46
C HIS A 4 35.22 42.48 10.97
N GLU A 5 35.72 41.50 11.73
CA GLU A 5 35.41 40.08 11.63
C GLU A 5 33.89 39.84 11.81
N TRP A 6 33.28 39.05 10.94
CA TRP A 6 31.93 38.54 11.15
C TRP A 6 31.98 37.36 12.13
N LYS A 7 31.38 37.53 13.32
CA LYS A 7 31.01 36.44 14.22
C LYS A 7 29.52 36.52 14.48
N GLU A 8 28.74 35.64 13.87
CA GLU A 8 27.39 35.33 14.35
C GLU A 8 27.24 33.81 14.39
N PRO A 9 27.25 33.19 15.59
CA PRO A 9 27.00 31.78 15.77
C PRO A 9 25.49 31.52 15.69
N PHE A 10 25.04 30.95 14.58
CA PHE A 10 23.71 30.37 14.51
C PHE A 10 23.69 29.08 15.36
N GLU A 11 22.82 29.00 16.37
CA GLU A 11 22.53 27.75 17.08
C GLU A 11 21.20 27.17 16.60
N PHE A 12 21.21 25.87 16.30
CA PHE A 12 20.07 25.13 15.79
C PHE A 12 19.34 24.46 16.96
N ASN A 13 18.09 24.86 17.24
CA ASN A 13 17.24 24.23 18.26
C ASN A 13 16.13 23.41 17.60
N TYR A 14 16.20 22.09 17.75
CA TYR A 14 15.30 21.11 17.14
C TYR A 14 13.85 21.18 17.63
N ASN A 15 13.57 21.87 18.74
CA ASN A 15 12.21 21.99 19.27
C ASN A 15 11.45 23.21 18.72
N THR A 16 12.13 24.17 18.07
CA THR A 16 11.55 25.52 17.87
C THR A 16 12.02 26.26 16.61
N GLY A 17 13.06 25.79 15.90
CA GLY A 17 13.51 26.40 14.64
C GLY A 17 14.60 27.49 14.80
N LEU A 18 14.91 28.18 13.70
CA LEU A 18 15.92 29.24 13.61
C LEU A 18 15.44 30.54 14.27
N TYR A 19 16.23 31.11 15.18
CA TYR A 19 15.98 32.41 15.79
C TYR A 19 16.89 33.49 15.19
N ASP A 20 16.31 34.65 14.89
CA ASP A 20 17.06 35.90 14.68
C ASP A 20 16.91 36.75 15.95
N LEU A 21 18.02 37.15 16.58
CA LEU A 21 18.08 37.75 17.93
C LEU A 21 17.60 39.23 17.99
N GLY A 22 16.72 39.66 17.07
CA GLY A 22 16.47 41.09 16.83
C GLY A 22 15.03 41.59 16.81
N THR A 23 14.02 40.73 16.65
CA THR A 23 12.64 41.20 16.49
C THR A 23 11.63 40.15 16.93
N GLU A 24 10.69 40.52 17.82
CA GLU A 24 9.55 39.69 18.22
C GLU A 24 8.61 39.45 17.03
N HIS A 25 8.99 38.57 16.11
CA HIS A 25 8.06 37.90 15.23
C HIS A 25 7.69 36.58 15.89
N SER A 26 6.43 36.48 16.31
CA SER A 26 5.78 35.20 16.60
C SER A 26 6.19 34.20 15.51
N PRO A 27 6.72 33.01 15.84
CA PRO A 27 7.12 32.05 14.84
C PRO A 27 5.90 31.85 13.93
N THR A 28 6.07 32.09 12.64
CA THR A 28 5.09 31.68 11.64
C THR A 28 4.97 30.16 11.77
N THR A 29 4.03 29.71 12.61
CA THR A 29 3.75 28.31 12.86
C THR A 29 3.23 27.77 11.55
N CYS A 30 4.10 27.13 10.77
CA CYS A 30 3.67 26.43 9.57
C CYS A 30 2.64 25.39 10.02
N PRO A 31 1.35 25.54 9.65
CA PRO A 31 0.33 24.60 10.07
C PRO A 31 0.43 23.31 9.27
N PHE A 32 1.21 23.25 8.21
CA PHE A 32 1.38 22.06 7.40
C PHE A 32 2.49 21.17 7.97
N LYS A 33 2.20 19.88 8.13
CA LYS A 33 3.15 18.85 8.59
C LYS A 33 3.52 17.93 7.43
N TYR A 34 3.25 16.63 7.53
CA TYR A 34 3.38 15.74 6.37
C TYR A 34 2.37 16.13 5.29
N GLN A 35 2.61 15.68 4.05
CA GLN A 35 1.76 16.01 2.90
C GLN A 35 0.29 15.69 3.21
N GLY A 36 -0.60 16.69 3.08
CA GLY A 36 -2.03 16.56 3.37
C GLY A 36 -2.44 16.79 4.83
N GLN A 37 -1.50 16.98 5.77
CA GLN A 37 -1.78 17.19 7.19
C GLN A 37 -1.83 18.66 7.59
N TYR A 38 -2.85 19.02 8.39
CA TYR A 38 -2.99 20.33 9.01
C TYR A 38 -2.91 20.24 10.53
N TYR A 39 -1.95 20.90 11.14
CA TYR A 39 -1.73 20.96 12.58
C TYR A 39 -2.72 21.92 13.24
N ASP A 40 -3.47 21.39 14.18
CA ASP A 40 -4.37 22.13 15.04
C ASP A 40 -3.66 22.43 16.38
N PRO A 41 -3.32 23.70 16.66
CA PRO A 41 -2.60 24.09 17.87
C PRO A 41 -3.47 24.04 19.13
N GLU A 42 -4.81 23.98 19.04
CA GLU A 42 -5.67 23.93 20.23
C GLU A 42 -5.66 22.55 20.89
N ILE A 43 -5.49 21.51 20.09
CA ILE A 43 -5.52 20.10 20.52
C ILE A 43 -4.21 19.36 20.27
N GLU A 44 -3.22 20.04 19.68
CA GLU A 44 -1.88 19.53 19.38
C GLU A 44 -1.86 18.28 18.47
N LEU A 45 -2.84 18.18 17.58
CA LEU A 45 -3.03 17.07 16.65
C LEU A 45 -3.00 17.52 15.19
N CYS A 46 -2.66 16.61 14.29
CA CYS A 46 -2.71 16.83 12.86
C CYS A 46 -4.01 16.29 12.28
N TYR A 47 -4.85 17.15 11.72
CA TYR A 47 -6.01 16.75 10.93
C TYR A 47 -5.57 16.12 9.60
N ASN A 48 -6.07 14.92 9.32
CA ASN A 48 -5.84 14.16 8.09
C ASN A 48 -7.17 13.59 7.60
N ARG A 49 -7.98 14.45 6.94
CA ARG A 49 -9.33 14.21 6.39
C ARG A 49 -10.29 13.38 7.26
N PHE A 50 -10.13 12.05 7.30
CA PHE A 50 -10.98 11.14 8.08
C PHE A 50 -10.48 10.88 9.52
N ARG A 51 -9.24 11.23 9.86
CA ARG A 51 -8.63 10.94 11.17
C ARG A 51 -7.73 12.06 11.68
N TYR A 52 -7.52 12.07 13.00
CA TYR A 52 -6.53 12.92 13.66
C TYR A 52 -5.27 12.10 13.98
N TYR A 53 -4.12 12.59 13.52
CA TYR A 53 -2.81 12.02 13.72
C TYR A 53 -2.07 12.73 14.86
N HIS A 54 -1.49 11.95 15.76
CA HIS A 54 -0.70 12.47 16.87
C HIS A 54 0.78 12.51 16.46
N PRO A 55 1.36 13.70 16.24
CA PRO A 55 2.71 13.83 15.70
C PRO A 55 3.78 13.23 16.63
N GLU A 56 3.63 13.34 17.95
CA GLU A 56 4.62 12.80 18.88
C GLU A 56 4.62 11.27 18.98
N THR A 57 3.45 10.62 18.96
CA THR A 57 3.35 9.16 19.10
C THR A 57 3.42 8.43 17.76
N GLY A 58 3.34 9.17 16.64
CA GLY A 58 3.48 8.66 15.29
C GLY A 58 2.28 7.86 14.78
N ARG A 59 1.07 8.07 15.33
CA ARG A 59 -0.11 7.23 15.08
C ARG A 59 -1.42 8.03 15.12
N TYR A 60 -2.48 7.48 14.52
CA TYR A 60 -3.84 8.01 14.64
C TYR A 60 -4.39 7.79 16.05
N ILE A 61 -5.23 8.71 16.51
CA ILE A 61 -5.88 8.62 17.83
C ILE A 61 -7.18 7.81 17.81
N SER A 62 -7.72 7.56 16.62
CA SER A 62 -8.96 6.81 16.39
C SER A 62 -8.69 5.56 15.54
N GLU A 63 -9.50 4.53 15.72
CA GLU A 63 -9.51 3.35 14.86
C GLU A 63 -9.78 3.75 13.40
N ASP A 64 -9.18 3.02 12.45
CA ASP A 64 -9.47 3.16 11.03
C ASP A 64 -10.98 2.95 10.78
N PRO A 65 -11.70 3.88 10.12
CA PRO A 65 -13.11 3.71 9.77
C PRO A 65 -13.39 2.45 8.93
N ILE A 66 -12.42 1.98 8.15
CA ILE A 66 -12.52 0.71 7.39
C ILE A 66 -12.02 -0.51 8.20
N LYS A 67 -11.68 -0.30 9.48
CA LYS A 67 -11.28 -1.32 10.46
C LYS A 67 -10.09 -2.15 9.97
N LEU A 68 -10.15 -3.47 10.14
CA LEU A 68 -9.12 -4.41 9.68
C LEU A 68 -8.91 -4.41 8.16
N LEU A 69 -9.83 -3.84 7.37
CA LEU A 69 -9.58 -3.65 5.94
C LEU A 69 -8.52 -2.58 5.70
N GLY A 70 -8.36 -1.66 6.66
CA GLY A 70 -7.29 -0.67 6.71
C GLY A 70 -5.99 -1.20 7.33
N GLY A 71 -5.87 -2.52 7.49
CA GLY A 71 -4.69 -3.18 8.04
C GLY A 71 -4.83 -3.56 9.51
N PHE A 72 -3.87 -4.35 10.01
CA PHE A 72 -3.91 -4.88 11.38
C PHE A 72 -3.71 -3.82 12.44
N ASN A 73 -2.84 -2.85 12.16
CA ASN A 73 -2.67 -1.72 13.04
C ASN A 73 -3.64 -0.62 12.63
N VAL A 74 -4.85 -0.70 13.17
CA VAL A 74 -5.94 0.24 12.93
C VAL A 74 -5.65 1.68 13.38
N PHE A 75 -4.53 1.91 14.08
CA PHE A 75 -4.05 3.24 14.47
C PHE A 75 -2.82 3.69 13.67
N ALA A 76 -2.30 2.89 12.73
CA ALA A 76 -1.08 3.22 12.02
C ALA A 76 -1.28 4.38 11.04
N TYR A 77 -0.30 5.28 11.01
CA TYR A 77 0.01 6.04 9.80
C TYR A 77 0.78 5.13 8.82
N VAL A 78 1.11 5.60 7.61
CA VAL A 78 1.71 4.76 6.54
C VAL A 78 2.89 3.88 6.99
N SER A 79 3.14 2.79 6.26
CA SER A 79 4.23 1.85 6.56
C SER A 79 5.64 2.46 6.42
N ASP A 80 5.83 3.41 5.50
CA ASP A 80 7.06 4.18 5.35
C ASP A 80 6.74 5.65 5.03
N SER A 81 6.87 6.52 6.03
CA SER A 81 6.58 7.95 5.93
C SER A 81 7.47 8.72 4.94
N ASN A 82 8.59 8.14 4.50
CA ASN A 82 9.46 8.78 3.50
C ASN A 82 9.05 8.48 2.07
N ALA A 83 8.39 7.34 1.84
CA ALA A 83 8.00 6.88 0.51
C ALA A 83 6.49 6.94 0.26
N TRP A 84 5.66 6.99 1.32
CA TRP A 84 4.21 6.88 1.24
C TRP A 84 3.53 8.05 1.95
N VAL A 85 2.33 8.39 1.49
CA VAL A 85 1.47 9.42 2.09
C VAL A 85 0.06 8.85 2.21
N ASP A 86 -0.56 9.02 3.38
CA ASP A 86 -1.96 8.66 3.59
C ASP A 86 -2.84 9.90 3.35
N ILE A 87 -3.18 10.15 2.08
CA ILE A 87 -3.93 11.33 1.62
C ILE A 87 -5.34 11.37 2.20
N TRP A 88 -5.95 10.20 2.38
CA TRP A 88 -7.34 10.11 2.83
C TRP A 88 -7.45 9.94 4.33
N GLY A 89 -6.40 9.48 5.01
CA GLY A 89 -6.54 8.93 6.34
C GLY A 89 -7.13 7.53 6.29
N LEU A 90 -6.85 6.73 5.25
CA LEU A 90 -7.29 5.34 5.02
C LEU A 90 -6.14 4.58 4.34
N LEU A 91 -6.01 3.28 4.62
CA LEU A 91 -4.95 2.46 4.00
C LEU A 91 -5.02 2.53 2.47
N ALA A 92 -3.86 2.64 1.82
CA ALA A 92 -3.76 2.74 0.37
C ALA A 92 -4.13 1.41 -0.30
N GLY A 93 -5.27 1.39 -0.97
CA GLY A 93 -5.77 0.30 -1.80
C GLY A 93 -7.10 -0.23 -1.29
N ASP A 94 -8.13 -0.17 -2.13
CA ASP A 94 -9.44 -0.70 -1.78
C ASP A 94 -9.35 -2.23 -1.73
N ILE A 95 -9.75 -2.83 -0.61
CA ILE A 95 -9.89 -4.28 -0.52
C ILE A 95 -11.12 -4.67 -1.33
N LEU A 96 -10.90 -5.51 -2.33
CA LEU A 96 -11.94 -6.02 -3.20
C LEU A 96 -12.46 -7.35 -2.62
N THR A 97 -13.72 -7.39 -2.23
CA THR A 97 -14.38 -8.59 -1.69
C THR A 97 -15.22 -9.32 -2.75
N GLU A 98 -15.53 -8.66 -3.86
CA GLU A 98 -16.35 -9.17 -4.95
C GLU A 98 -15.86 -8.66 -6.31
N GLY A 99 -16.42 -9.23 -7.38
CA GLY A 99 -16.05 -8.88 -8.75
C GLY A 99 -15.16 -9.92 -9.43
N LEU A 100 -14.90 -9.70 -10.71
CA LEU A 100 -14.08 -10.57 -11.55
C LEU A 100 -12.73 -9.93 -11.82
N VAL A 101 -11.66 -10.71 -11.65
CA VAL A 101 -10.29 -10.29 -11.98
C VAL A 101 -9.64 -11.26 -12.95
N TYR A 102 -8.65 -10.76 -13.67
CA TYR A 102 -8.08 -11.46 -14.81
C TYR A 102 -6.60 -11.73 -14.60
N ARG A 103 -6.20 -13.00 -14.72
CA ARG A 103 -4.81 -13.43 -14.65
C ARG A 103 -4.32 -13.91 -16.00
N ALA A 104 -3.29 -13.27 -16.57
CA ALA A 104 -2.66 -13.78 -17.78
C ALA A 104 -2.06 -15.18 -17.57
N GLY A 105 -2.12 -16.03 -18.60
CA GLY A 105 -1.46 -17.34 -18.61
C GLY A 105 -2.40 -18.54 -18.45
N GLY A 106 -1.82 -19.70 -18.14
CA GLY A 106 -2.53 -20.99 -18.09
C GLY A 106 -3.20 -21.29 -16.74
N ASN A 107 -4.08 -22.30 -16.74
CA ASN A 107 -4.70 -22.83 -15.53
C ASN A 107 -3.78 -23.86 -14.84
N THR A 108 -2.66 -23.40 -14.30
CA THR A 108 -1.68 -24.23 -13.59
C THR A 108 -1.39 -23.66 -12.22
N LEU A 109 -1.00 -24.52 -11.28
CA LEU A 109 -0.68 -24.07 -9.91
C LEU A 109 0.43 -23.01 -9.91
N ASN A 110 1.48 -23.25 -10.70
CA ASN A 110 2.59 -22.30 -10.91
C ASN A 110 2.16 -20.93 -11.44
N ASN A 111 1.05 -20.83 -12.20
CA ASN A 111 0.54 -19.53 -12.66
C ASN A 111 -0.17 -18.75 -11.54
N TYR A 112 -0.70 -19.46 -10.55
CA TYR A 112 -1.29 -18.92 -9.33
C TYR A 112 -0.28 -18.86 -8.17
N THR A 113 1.02 -19.01 -8.45
CA THR A 113 2.08 -18.83 -7.46
C THR A 113 2.92 -17.62 -7.83
N PRO A 114 3.12 -16.65 -6.93
CA PRO A 114 3.89 -15.43 -7.21
C PRO A 114 5.33 -15.77 -7.54
N SER A 115 5.93 -15.00 -8.43
CA SER A 115 7.34 -15.11 -8.81
C SER A 115 8.14 -14.04 -8.07
N LEU A 116 8.77 -14.42 -6.97
CA LEU A 116 9.65 -13.49 -6.26
C LEU A 116 10.99 -13.32 -7.01
N PRO A 117 11.58 -12.11 -7.00
CA PRO A 117 11.14 -10.90 -6.30
C PRO A 117 10.16 -10.02 -7.10
N LYS A 118 9.67 -10.46 -8.28
CA LYS A 118 8.83 -9.64 -9.17
C LYS A 118 7.46 -9.33 -8.55
N ASP A 119 6.84 -10.34 -7.95
CA ASP A 119 5.53 -10.27 -7.32
C ASP A 119 5.68 -10.00 -5.81
N LEU A 120 6.36 -8.92 -5.41
CA LEU A 120 6.66 -8.64 -3.99
C LEU A 120 5.42 -8.29 -3.18
N ASN A 121 4.48 -7.54 -3.78
CA ASN A 121 3.29 -7.02 -3.10
C ASN A 121 2.06 -7.92 -3.25
N GLY A 122 2.19 -9.03 -3.97
CA GLY A 122 1.09 -9.94 -4.27
C GLY A 122 1.22 -10.53 -5.67
N LEU A 123 0.41 -11.55 -5.93
CA LEU A 123 0.24 -12.11 -7.25
C LEU A 123 -0.56 -11.14 -8.12
N SER A 124 0.06 -10.70 -9.21
CA SER A 124 -0.48 -9.68 -10.13
C SER A 124 -1.73 -10.15 -10.90
N MET A 125 -2.83 -9.42 -10.74
CA MET A 125 -4.14 -9.54 -11.40
C MET A 125 -4.53 -8.22 -12.07
N PHE A 126 -5.57 -8.25 -12.91
CA PHE A 126 -6.09 -7.07 -13.60
C PHE A 126 -7.61 -6.96 -13.47
N SER A 127 -8.13 -5.73 -13.41
CA SER A 127 -9.57 -5.42 -13.31
C SER A 127 -10.37 -5.86 -14.53
N ASP A 128 -9.75 -5.83 -15.71
CA ASP A 128 -10.39 -6.10 -16.99
C ASP A 128 -9.38 -6.58 -18.03
N THR A 129 -9.89 -7.11 -19.14
CA THR A 129 -9.05 -7.66 -20.21
C THR A 129 -8.28 -6.60 -21.00
N ASP A 130 -8.75 -5.36 -21.05
CA ASP A 130 -8.12 -4.30 -21.83
C ASP A 130 -6.89 -3.74 -21.09
N THR A 131 -7.02 -3.51 -19.79
CA THR A 131 -5.91 -3.20 -18.89
C THR A 131 -4.86 -4.31 -18.93
N LEU A 132 -5.29 -5.58 -18.87
CA LEU A 132 -4.40 -6.73 -18.99
C LEU A 132 -3.65 -6.71 -20.33
N LYS A 133 -4.32 -6.51 -21.47
CA LYS A 133 -3.68 -6.46 -22.79
C LYS A 133 -2.72 -5.27 -22.92
N GLN A 134 -3.06 -4.13 -22.34
CA GLN A 134 -2.19 -2.96 -22.35
C GLN A 134 -0.88 -3.24 -21.58
N ARG A 135 -0.98 -3.87 -20.41
CA ARG A 135 0.17 -4.20 -19.54
C ARG A 135 0.96 -5.41 -20.05
N LEU A 136 0.27 -6.38 -20.63
CA LEU A 136 0.82 -7.65 -21.12
C LEU A 136 0.38 -7.89 -22.58
N PRO A 137 0.94 -7.14 -23.54
CA PRO A 137 0.52 -7.18 -24.94
C PRO A 137 0.88 -8.46 -25.67
N LYS A 138 1.55 -9.41 -25.01
CA LYS A 138 1.92 -10.75 -25.51
C LYS A 138 1.07 -11.87 -24.92
N ALA A 139 0.16 -11.56 -23.98
CA ALA A 139 -0.66 -12.57 -23.32
C ALA A 139 -1.72 -13.12 -24.28
N ASP A 140 -1.76 -14.44 -24.44
CA ASP A 140 -2.67 -15.16 -25.35
C ASP A 140 -4.06 -15.40 -24.75
N LYS A 141 -4.09 -15.63 -23.44
CA LYS A 141 -5.30 -15.93 -22.67
C LYS A 141 -5.20 -15.42 -21.24
N ALA A 142 -6.35 -15.28 -20.61
CA ALA A 142 -6.50 -14.93 -19.21
C ALA A 142 -7.44 -15.89 -18.49
N GLN A 143 -7.13 -16.21 -17.24
CA GLN A 143 -8.01 -16.91 -16.32
C GLN A 143 -8.88 -15.87 -15.60
N VAL A 144 -10.17 -16.14 -15.50
CA VAL A 144 -11.14 -15.29 -14.79
C VAL A 144 -11.32 -15.83 -13.38
N ILE A 145 -11.01 -15.00 -12.39
CA ILE A 145 -11.11 -15.32 -10.97
C ILE A 145 -12.25 -14.51 -10.37
N ASP A 146 -13.11 -15.18 -9.62
CA ASP A 146 -14.21 -14.56 -8.89
C ASP A 146 -13.76 -14.30 -7.44
N LEU A 147 -13.66 -13.02 -7.07
CA LEU A 147 -13.16 -12.61 -5.77
C LEU A 147 -14.07 -13.05 -4.61
N SER A 148 -15.36 -13.19 -4.86
CA SER A 148 -16.31 -13.69 -3.84
C SER A 148 -16.01 -15.13 -3.40
N LYS A 149 -15.23 -15.87 -4.20
CA LYS A 149 -14.81 -17.25 -3.94
C LYS A 149 -13.36 -17.38 -3.48
N LEU A 150 -12.65 -16.27 -3.33
CA LEU A 150 -11.22 -16.25 -3.01
C LEU A 150 -10.94 -16.78 -1.60
N GLY A 151 -11.94 -16.76 -0.71
CA GLY A 151 -11.86 -17.23 0.69
C GLY A 151 -11.05 -16.30 1.60
N ASP A 152 -10.99 -16.66 2.86
CA ASP A 152 -10.58 -15.82 4.00
C ASP A 152 -9.06 -15.76 4.26
N LYS A 153 -8.28 -16.61 3.57
CA LYS A 153 -6.81 -16.63 3.66
C LYS A 153 -6.10 -15.71 2.68
N LEU A 154 -6.84 -15.10 1.76
CA LEU A 154 -6.31 -14.26 0.70
C LEU A 154 -7.10 -12.96 0.66
N VAL A 155 -6.41 -11.87 0.35
CA VAL A 155 -7.02 -10.57 0.12
C VAL A 155 -6.64 -10.09 -1.27
N ALA A 156 -7.60 -9.51 -1.99
CA ALA A 156 -7.37 -8.79 -3.22
C ALA A 156 -7.35 -7.29 -2.92
N ILE A 157 -6.29 -6.61 -3.35
CA ILE A 157 -6.10 -5.18 -3.13
C ILE A 157 -6.03 -4.51 -4.49
N ASP A 158 -6.85 -3.50 -4.70
CA ASP A 158 -6.72 -2.61 -5.86
C ASP A 158 -5.50 -1.68 -5.64
N ASP A 159 -4.46 -1.89 -6.45
CA ASP A 159 -3.25 -1.06 -6.43
C ASP A 159 -3.40 0.19 -7.34
N GLY A 160 -4.59 0.37 -7.94
CA GLY A 160 -4.91 1.43 -8.88
C GLY A 160 -4.51 1.11 -10.33
N ASN A 161 -5.02 1.92 -11.26
CA ASN A 161 -4.79 1.77 -12.70
C ASN A 161 -5.13 0.35 -13.23
N GLY A 162 -6.17 -0.25 -12.65
CA GLY A 162 -6.66 -1.59 -12.97
C GLY A 162 -5.70 -2.73 -12.64
N HIS A 163 -4.68 -2.48 -11.81
CA HIS A 163 -3.81 -3.51 -11.26
C HIS A 163 -4.32 -3.95 -9.89
N ILE A 164 -4.42 -5.25 -9.69
CA ILE A 164 -4.92 -5.83 -8.45
C ILE A 164 -3.89 -6.85 -7.94
N SER A 165 -3.52 -6.78 -6.68
CA SER A 165 -2.61 -7.75 -6.06
C SER A 165 -3.38 -8.70 -5.16
N ILE A 166 -3.27 -10.01 -5.42
CA ILE A 166 -3.76 -11.04 -4.48
C ILE A 166 -2.60 -11.47 -3.58
N LYS A 167 -2.77 -11.34 -2.27
CA LYS A 167 -1.75 -11.72 -1.28
C LYS A 167 -2.36 -12.44 -0.08
N PRO A 168 -1.56 -13.16 0.73
CA PRO A 168 -2.07 -13.78 1.95
C PRO A 168 -2.69 -12.74 2.88
N ALA A 169 -3.84 -13.07 3.45
CA ALA A 169 -4.43 -12.28 4.52
C ALA A 169 -3.48 -12.31 5.73
N ASN A 170 -3.30 -11.17 6.38
CA ASN A 170 -2.60 -11.06 7.67
C ASN A 170 -1.08 -11.31 7.60
N ASP A 171 -0.48 -11.22 6.42
CA ASP A 171 0.96 -11.38 6.24
C ASP A 171 1.71 -10.05 6.43
N ILE A 172 1.92 -9.68 7.69
CA ILE A 172 2.55 -8.41 8.07
C ILE A 172 4.02 -8.36 7.65
N ASP A 173 4.73 -9.48 7.79
CA ASP A 173 6.18 -9.55 7.59
C ASP A 173 6.59 -10.08 6.21
N GLY A 174 5.61 -10.36 5.33
CA GLY A 174 5.85 -10.97 4.02
C GLY A 174 6.31 -12.43 4.09
N ILE A 175 6.20 -13.07 5.26
CA ILE A 175 6.67 -14.44 5.51
C ILE A 175 5.80 -15.44 4.75
N GLU A 176 4.48 -15.28 4.78
CA GLU A 176 3.56 -16.18 4.08
C GLU A 176 3.67 -15.98 2.56
N MET A 177 3.84 -14.74 2.10
CA MET A 177 4.09 -14.40 0.71
C MET A 177 5.38 -15.03 0.20
N LYS A 178 6.45 -14.99 1.01
CA LYS A 178 7.71 -15.64 0.70
C LYS A 178 7.57 -17.16 0.64
N LYS A 179 6.98 -17.79 1.66
CA LYS A 179 6.70 -19.23 1.67
C LYS A 179 5.88 -19.63 0.45
N TRP A 180 4.88 -18.84 0.10
CA TRP A 180 4.04 -19.08 -1.06
C TRP A 180 4.84 -19.03 -2.37
N GLY A 181 5.68 -18.01 -2.54
CA GLY A 181 6.54 -17.84 -3.72
C GLY A 181 7.65 -18.90 -3.83
N ASP A 182 8.24 -19.33 -2.71
CA ASP A 182 9.29 -20.35 -2.66
C ASP A 182 8.79 -21.73 -3.15
N LEU A 183 7.47 -21.97 -3.10
CA LEU A 183 6.84 -23.18 -3.63
C LEU A 183 6.65 -23.16 -5.15
N LYS A 184 7.05 -22.10 -5.85
CA LYS A 184 6.88 -22.00 -7.31
C LYS A 184 7.75 -23.02 -8.03
N GLY A 185 7.13 -23.84 -8.87
CA GLY A 185 7.84 -24.90 -9.60
C GLY A 185 8.19 -26.11 -8.74
N SER A 186 7.80 -26.13 -7.47
CA SER A 186 7.92 -27.32 -6.62
C SER A 186 6.88 -28.35 -7.02
N ASP A 187 7.32 -29.59 -7.20
CA ASP A 187 6.45 -30.77 -7.30
C ASP A 187 6.02 -31.28 -5.91
N GLU A 188 6.67 -30.79 -4.84
CA GLU A 188 6.44 -31.18 -3.46
C GLU A 188 5.68 -30.10 -2.67
N LEU A 189 4.74 -30.59 -1.86
CA LEU A 189 3.70 -29.90 -1.08
C LEU A 189 2.55 -29.28 -1.90
N PRO A 190 1.28 -29.48 -1.46
CA PRO A 190 0.18 -28.70 -1.99
C PRO A 190 0.46 -27.23 -1.71
N ASN A 191 0.39 -26.38 -2.73
CA ASN A 191 0.44 -24.93 -2.57
C ASN A 191 -0.98 -24.44 -2.22
N PRO A 192 -1.34 -24.30 -0.92
CA PRO A 192 -2.73 -24.17 -0.52
C PRO A 192 -3.36 -22.86 -1.03
N LEU A 193 -2.57 -21.79 -1.07
CA LEU A 193 -3.01 -20.48 -1.56
C LEU A 193 -3.23 -20.50 -3.07
N ALA A 194 -2.31 -21.10 -3.84
CA ALA A 194 -2.48 -21.24 -5.27
C ALA A 194 -3.67 -22.16 -5.63
N GLU A 195 -3.91 -23.22 -4.84
CA GLU A 195 -5.09 -24.09 -4.99
C GLU A 195 -6.39 -23.34 -4.68
N GLN A 196 -6.38 -22.44 -3.69
CA GLN A 196 -7.53 -21.61 -3.35
C GLN A 196 -7.88 -20.64 -4.49
N ILE A 197 -6.89 -19.99 -5.10
CA ILE A 197 -7.09 -19.15 -6.29
C ILE A 197 -7.58 -19.98 -7.48
N LYS A 198 -7.02 -21.18 -7.66
CA LYS A 198 -7.45 -22.08 -8.74
C LYS A 198 -8.90 -22.53 -8.59
N LYS A 199 -9.36 -22.72 -7.35
CA LYS A 199 -10.77 -23.05 -7.01
C LYS A 199 -11.72 -21.87 -7.23
N SER A 200 -11.26 -20.63 -7.05
CA SER A 200 -12.08 -19.43 -7.31
C SER A 200 -12.15 -19.06 -8.79
N ARG A 201 -11.37 -19.72 -9.67
CA ARG A 201 -11.45 -19.57 -11.12
C ARG A 201 -12.81 -20.00 -11.66
N VAL A 202 -13.44 -19.15 -12.46
CA VAL A 202 -14.74 -19.40 -13.10
C VAL A 202 -14.64 -19.64 -14.61
N ASP A 203 -13.67 -19.04 -15.31
CA ASP A 203 -13.58 -19.16 -16.77
C ASP A 203 -12.15 -18.92 -17.31
N THR A 204 -11.96 -19.10 -18.62
CA THR A 204 -10.75 -18.75 -19.38
C THR A 204 -11.13 -17.96 -20.63
N VAL A 205 -10.59 -16.75 -20.77
CA VAL A 205 -10.83 -15.85 -21.91
C VAL A 205 -9.62 -15.84 -22.85
N LYS A 206 -9.85 -15.87 -24.16
CA LYS A 206 -8.82 -15.62 -25.18
C LYS A 206 -8.67 -14.12 -25.41
N LEU A 207 -7.44 -13.61 -25.39
CA LEU A 207 -7.18 -12.17 -25.46
C LEU A 207 -7.04 -11.67 -26.90
N TYR A 208 -6.62 -12.53 -27.82
CA TYR A 208 -6.63 -12.23 -29.25
C TYR A 208 -7.82 -12.89 -29.94
N LYS A 209 -8.46 -12.13 -30.84
CA LYS A 209 -9.25 -12.71 -31.92
C LYS A 209 -8.29 -13.16 -33.02
N LYS A 210 -8.50 -14.37 -33.56
CA LYS A 210 -8.06 -14.70 -34.91
C LYS A 210 -8.75 -13.78 -35.91
#